data_AF-A0A3Q9FDL2-F1
#
_entry.id   AF-A0A3Q9FDL2-F1
#
_cell.length_a   1.000
_cell.length_b   1.000
_cell.length_c   1.000
_cell.angle_alpha   90.00
_cell.angle_beta   90.00
_cell.angle_gamma   90.00
#
_symmetry.space_group_name_H-M   'P 1'
#
loop_
_entity.id
_entity.type
_entity.pdbx_description
1 polymer ?
#
loop_
_entity_poly.entity_id
_entity_poly.type
_entity_poly.pdbx_seq_one_letter_code
_entity_poly.pdbx_strand_id
1 'polypeptide(L)'
;MNESQRESDAGGADTRADAIREGAVRWLLWLRAGDTTEQERDAFGRWRAQSDEHARTVRELIWMWAVLEAVGRQESGGPPRAH
;
A
#
# COMPACT_ATOMS: atom_id res chain seq x y z
N MET A 1 17.33 19.86 -24.99
CA MET A 1 16.81 18.86 -24.04
C MET A 1 16.33 17.69 -24.89
N ASN A 2 17.02 16.55 -24.85
CA ASN A 2 16.82 15.43 -25.79
C ASN A 2 15.75 14.44 -25.27
N GLU A 3 14.96 13.90 -26.19
CA GLU A 3 13.87 12.95 -25.94
C GLU A 3 14.38 11.67 -25.23
N SER A 4 15.56 11.18 -25.61
CA SER A 4 16.21 10.02 -24.97
C SER A 4 16.56 10.23 -23.48
N GLN A 5 16.75 11.47 -23.04
CA GLN A 5 17.02 11.76 -21.62
C GLN A 5 15.74 11.80 -20.79
N ARG A 6 14.60 12.15 -21.41
CA ARG A 6 13.27 12.08 -20.75
C ARG A 6 12.80 10.64 -20.58
N GLU A 7 13.01 9.78 -21.57
CA GLU A 7 12.61 8.37 -21.48
C GLU A 7 13.41 7.61 -20.42
N SER A 8 14.71 7.91 -20.27
CA SER A 8 15.56 7.30 -19.25
C SER A 8 15.20 7.75 -17.83
N ASP A 9 14.89 9.04 -17.64
CA ASP A 9 14.44 9.60 -16.36
C ASP A 9 13.05 9.05 -15.98
N ALA A 10 12.15 8.92 -16.97
CA ALA A 10 10.84 8.31 -16.79
C ALA A 10 10.92 6.82 -16.41
N GLY A 11 11.79 6.04 -17.06
CA GLY A 11 11.98 4.62 -16.72
C GLY A 11 12.59 4.41 -15.32
N GLY A 12 13.49 5.30 -14.89
CA GLY A 12 14.03 5.30 -13.54
C GLY A 12 12.99 5.65 -12.48
N ALA A 13 12.11 6.62 -12.77
CA ALA A 13 11.01 7.00 -11.90
C ALA A 13 9.97 5.88 -11.75
N ASP A 14 9.63 5.18 -12.84
CA ASP A 14 8.66 4.07 -12.83
C ASP A 14 9.18 2.89 -12.00
N THR A 15 10.46 2.54 -12.18
CA THR A 15 11.13 1.50 -11.38
C THR A 15 11.14 1.84 -9.88
N ARG A 16 11.32 3.12 -9.54
CA ARG A 16 11.28 3.59 -8.15
C ARG A 16 9.87 3.53 -7.57
N ALA A 17 8.87 3.99 -8.32
CA ALA A 17 7.48 3.95 -7.90
C ALA A 17 7.02 2.51 -7.64
N ASP A 18 7.44 1.56 -8.47
CA ASP A 18 7.17 0.13 -8.28
C ASP A 18 7.84 -0.43 -7.02
N ALA A 19 9.10 -0.08 -6.76
CA ALA A 19 9.78 -0.49 -5.53
C ALA A 19 9.08 0.04 -4.26
N ILE A 20 8.57 1.27 -4.30
CA ILE A 20 7.80 1.87 -3.20
C ILE A 20 6.46 1.15 -3.04
N ARG A 21 5.77 0.86 -4.15
CA ARG A 21 4.51 0.10 -4.15
C ARG A 21 4.70 -1.29 -3.56
N GLU A 22 5.70 -2.02 -4.01
CA GLU A 22 6.04 -3.36 -3.50
C GLU A 22 6.36 -3.31 -1.99
N GLY A 23 7.16 -2.33 -1.56
CA GLY A 23 7.47 -2.11 -0.15
C GLY A 23 6.21 -1.82 0.68
N ALA A 24 5.30 -0.99 0.18
CA ALA A 24 4.04 -0.67 0.87
C ALA A 24 3.15 -1.91 1.00
N VAL A 25 3.02 -2.72 -0.05
CA VAL A 25 2.26 -3.99 -0.01
C VAL A 25 2.86 -4.93 1.03
N ARG A 26 4.19 -5.11 1.01
CA ARG A 26 4.89 -6.00 1.95
C ARG A 26 4.67 -5.57 3.40
N TRP A 27 4.81 -4.28 3.69
CA TRP A 27 4.54 -3.75 5.03
C TRP A 27 3.09 -3.92 5.46
N LEU A 28 2.13 -3.69 4.57
CA LEU A 28 0.70 -3.84 4.88
C LEU A 28 0.35 -5.29 5.22
N LEU A 29 0.84 -6.25 4.43
CA LEU A 29 0.63 -7.68 4.67
C LEU A 29 1.27 -8.12 6.00
N TRP A 30 2.49 -7.66 6.26
CA TRP A 30 3.20 -7.95 7.51
C TRP A 30 2.44 -7.40 8.72
N LEU A 31 2.01 -6.13 8.69
CA LEU A 31 1.23 -5.51 9.77
C LEU A 31 -0.11 -6.22 10.02
N ARG A 32 -0.74 -6.74 8.96
CA ARG A 32 -2.04 -7.41 9.04
C ARG A 32 -1.96 -8.84 9.55
N ALA A 33 -0.81 -9.50 9.42
CA ALA A 33 -0.59 -10.85 9.95
C ALA A 33 -0.80 -10.94 11.48
N GLY A 34 -0.78 -9.80 12.18
CA GLY A 34 -1.18 -9.70 13.59
C GLY A 34 -0.04 -9.87 14.59
N ASP A 35 1.08 -10.48 14.18
CA ASP A 35 2.25 -10.74 15.03
C ASP A 35 3.28 -9.60 15.01
N THR A 36 2.87 -8.36 14.71
CA THR A 36 3.81 -7.24 14.65
C THR A 36 4.16 -6.66 16.00
N THR A 37 5.45 -6.68 16.30
CA THR A 37 6.09 -6.02 17.44
C THR A 37 6.10 -4.50 17.30
N GLU A 38 6.29 -3.80 18.43
CA GLU A 38 6.48 -2.34 18.43
C GLU A 38 7.68 -1.91 17.58
N GLN A 39 8.76 -2.69 17.59
CA GLN A 39 9.96 -2.41 16.81
C GLN A 39 9.69 -2.43 15.29
N GLU A 40 8.82 -3.33 14.82
CA GLU A 40 8.41 -3.40 13.42
C GLU A 40 7.48 -2.26 13.03
N ARG A 41 6.61 -1.83 13.95
CA ARG A 41 5.77 -0.62 13.75
C ARG A 41 6.63 0.64 13.64
N ASP A 42 7.67 0.75 14.46
CA ASP A 42 8.64 1.85 14.35
C ASP A 42 9.46 1.77 13.06
N ALA A 43 9.85 0.56 12.63
CA ALA A 43 10.53 0.37 11.36
C ALA A 43 9.65 0.78 10.17
N PHE A 44 8.36 0.44 10.20
CA PHE A 44 7.39 0.93 9.24
C PHE A 44 7.25 2.45 9.28
N GLY A 45 7.19 3.05 10.47
CA GLY A 45 7.14 4.50 10.65
C GLY A 45 8.34 5.20 10.02
N ARG A 46 9.56 4.68 10.25
CA ARG A 46 10.79 5.18 9.62
C ARG A 46 10.76 5.01 8.11
N TRP A 47 10.34 3.85 7.61
CA TRP A 47 10.24 3.57 6.18
C TRP A 47 9.27 4.53 5.47
N ARG A 48 8.10 4.75 6.07
CA ARG A 48 7.06 5.67 5.56
C ARG A 48 7.53 7.13 5.55
N ALA A 49 8.38 7.52 6.51
CA ALA A 49 8.91 8.87 6.63
C ALA A 49 10.07 9.19 5.67
N GLN A 50 10.52 8.23 4.85
CA GLN A 50 11.63 8.44 3.92
C GLN A 50 11.31 9.43 2.79
N SER A 51 10.04 9.52 2.37
CA SER A 51 9.58 10.44 1.32
C SER A 51 8.06 10.57 1.35
N ASP A 52 7.54 11.70 0.88
CA ASP A 52 6.11 11.92 0.67
C ASP A 52 5.49 10.87 -0.25
N GLU A 53 6.26 10.34 -1.20
CA GLU A 53 5.83 9.25 -2.09
C GLU A 53 5.51 7.97 -1.30
N HIS A 54 6.35 7.61 -0.32
CA HIS A 54 6.09 6.45 0.54
C HIS A 54 4.83 6.67 1.39
N ALA A 55 4.68 7.86 1.96
CA ALA A 55 3.51 8.22 2.75
C ALA A 55 2.21 8.20 1.92
N ARG A 56 2.27 8.68 0.68
CA ARG A 56 1.14 8.69 -0.25
C ARG A 56 0.75 7.28 -0.66
N THR A 57 1.71 6.45 -1.10
CA THR A 57 1.45 5.07 -1.52
C THR A 57 0.82 4.26 -0.40
N VAL A 58 1.32 4.38 0.84
CA VAL A 58 0.71 3.73 2.01
C VAL A 58 -0.74 4.17 2.21
N ARG A 59 -1.00 5.47 2.11
CA ARG A 59 -2.35 6.02 2.30
C ARG A 59 -3.34 5.49 1.27
N GLU A 60 -2.92 5.46 0.01
CA GLU A 60 -3.72 4.94 -1.11
C GLU A 60 -4.02 3.44 -0.92
N LEU A 61 -3.01 2.65 -0.51
CA LEU A 61 -3.18 1.22 -0.23
C LEU A 61 -4.14 0.96 0.94
N ILE A 62 -4.00 1.70 2.05
CA ILE A 62 -4.90 1.57 3.21
C ILE A 62 -6.34 1.91 2.81
N TRP A 63 -6.53 2.96 2.01
CA TRP A 63 -7.86 3.34 1.55
C TRP A 63 -8.48 2.28 0.63
N MET A 64 -7.72 1.78 -0.35
CA MET A 64 -8.17 0.70 -1.24
C MET A 64 -8.56 -0.54 -0.43
N TRP A 65 -7.77 -0.91 0.56
CA TRP A 65 -8.06 -2.05 1.43
C TRP A 65 -9.31 -1.84 2.27
N ALA A 66 -9.49 -0.65 2.86
CA ALA A 66 -10.70 -0.32 3.61
C ALA A 66 -11.97 -0.40 2.74
N VAL A 67 -11.88 0.00 1.47
CA VAL A 67 -12.96 -0.16 0.49
C VAL A 67 -13.25 -1.64 0.23
N LEU A 68 -12.22 -2.47 0.02
CA LEU A 68 -12.39 -3.91 -0.18
C LEU A 68 -13.01 -4.60 1.04
N GLU A 69 -12.57 -4.25 2.25
CA GLU A 69 -13.15 -4.78 3.50
C GLU A 69 -14.61 -4.35 3.67
N ALA A 70 -14.94 -3.10 3.31
CA ALA A 70 -16.32 -2.61 3.32
C ALA A 70 -17.19 -3.38 2.33
N VAL A 71 -16.71 -3.62 1.10
CA VAL A 71 -17.43 -4.41 0.08
C VAL A 71 -17.63 -5.85 0.54
N GLY A 72 -16.59 -6.54 1.00
CA GLY A 72 -16.69 -7.94 1.46
C GLY A 72 -17.62 -8.13 2.67
N ARG A 73 -17.73 -7.11 3.53
CA ARG A 73 -18.71 -7.11 4.63
C ARG A 73 -20.15 -7.00 4.13
N GLN A 74 -20.41 -6.24 3.07
CA GLN A 74 -21.76 -6.14 2.50
C GLN A 74 -22.22 -7.45 1.85
N GLU A 75 -21.29 -8.22 1.26
CA GLU A 75 -21.61 -9.54 0.68
C GLU A 75 -21.88 -10.61 1.75
N SER A 76 -21.24 -10.50 2.91
CA SER A 76 -21.45 -11.41 4.05
C SER A 76 -22.76 -11.13 4.81
N GLY A 77 -23.43 -10.01 4.52
CA GLY A 77 -24.70 -9.57 5.10
C GLY A 77 -25.93 -9.99 4.30
N GLY A 78 -25.87 -11.10 3.56
CA GLY A 78 -27.04 -11.67 2.88
C GLY A 78 -28.22 -11.85 3.85
N PRO A 79 -29.46 -11.62 3.42
CA PRO A 79 -30.62 -11.63 4.30
C PRO A 79 -30.70 -12.96 5.06
N PRO A 80 -31.18 -12.98 6.32
CA PRO A 80 -31.52 -14.24 6.95
C PRO A 80 -32.52 -14.92 6.01
N ARG A 81 -32.16 -16.09 5.47
CA ARG A 81 -33.13 -16.95 4.81
C ARG A 81 -34.16 -17.31 5.88
N ALA A 82 -35.24 -16.53 5.91
CA ALA A 82 -36.47 -16.92 6.56
C ALA A 82 -37.10 -18.01 5.68
N HIS A 83 -37.43 -19.11 6.35
CA HIS A 83 -38.11 -20.32 5.87
C HIS A 83 -37.28 -21.35 5.11
#